data_AF-A0A4R4FA27-F1
#
_entry.id   AF-A0A4R4FA27-F1
#
_cell.length_a   1.000
_cell.length_b   1.000
_cell.length_c   1.000
_cell.angle_alpha   90.00
_cell.angle_beta   90.00
_cell.angle_gamma   90.00
#
_symmetry.space_group_name_H-M   'P 1'
#
loop_
_entity.id
_entity.type
_entity.pdbx_description
1 polymer ?
#
loop_
_entity_poly.entity_id
_entity_poly.type
_entity_poly.pdbx_seq_one_letter_code
_entity_poly.pdbx_strand_id
1 'polypeptide(L)'
;MAELIITVICALLAVLCLIYGIFAWHYRGPILMNKYLLASDEEKRALARQPKEERNADYRYAAKISFAIALMWLMAGLGIITDILLMWLSVIAAIVLVNYALAELFRNNRS
;
A
#
# COMPACT_ATOMS: atom_id res chain seq x y z
N MET A 1 21.97 -14.04 -13.02
CA MET A 1 22.45 -12.97 -12.09
C MET A 1 21.42 -11.85 -11.96
N ALA A 2 21.01 -11.19 -13.05
CA ALA A 2 20.03 -10.10 -13.01
C ALA A 2 18.65 -10.51 -12.43
N GLU A 3 18.09 -11.64 -12.88
CA GLU A 3 16.81 -12.18 -12.38
C GLU A 3 16.82 -12.43 -10.87
N LEU A 4 17.94 -12.95 -10.37
CA LEU A 4 18.14 -13.25 -8.95
C LEU A 4 18.17 -11.96 -8.12
N ILE A 5 18.83 -10.91 -8.63
CA ILE A 5 18.84 -9.58 -8.00
C ILE A 5 17.43 -8.98 -7.97
N ILE A 6 16.71 -9.02 -9.10
CA ILE A 6 15.35 -8.45 -9.19
C ILE A 6 14.40 -9.18 -8.23
N THR A 7 14.48 -10.51 -8.17
CA THR A 7 13.68 -11.32 -7.25
C THR A 7 13.93 -10.94 -5.79
N VAL A 8 15.19 -10.74 -5.40
CA VAL A 8 15.55 -10.30 -4.05
C VAL A 8 14.96 -8.92 -3.75
N ILE A 9 15.02 -7.98 -4.70
CA ILE A 9 14.42 -6.65 -4.54
C ILE A 9 12.90 -6.76 -4.36
N CYS A 10 12.22 -7.57 -5.18
CA CYS A 10 10.78 -7.80 -5.05
C CYS A 10 10.43 -8.40 -3.68
N ALA A 11 11.20 -9.38 -3.20
CA ALA A 11 10.99 -9.99 -1.90
C ALA A 11 11.17 -8.97 -0.75
N LEU A 12 12.21 -8.13 -0.82
CA LEU A 12 12.43 -7.06 0.17
C LEU A 12 11.28 -6.06 0.19
N LEU A 13 10.82 -5.61 -0.98
CA LEU A 13 9.68 -4.69 -1.09
C LEU A 13 8.40 -5.32 -0.55
N ALA A 14 8.14 -6.59 -0.87
CA ALA A 14 6.99 -7.33 -0.36
C ALA A 14 7.00 -7.38 1.18
N VAL A 15 8.14 -7.71 1.79
CA VAL A 15 8.31 -7.79 3.24
C VAL A 15 8.10 -6.42 3.90
N LEU A 16 8.70 -5.35 3.37
CA LEU A 16 8.53 -4.00 3.89
C LEU A 16 7.07 -3.55 3.86
N CYS A 17 6.38 -3.78 2.73
CA CYS A 17 4.96 -3.45 2.60
C CYS A 17 4.09 -4.31 3.53
N LEU A 18 4.43 -5.58 3.74
CA LEU A 18 3.70 -6.47 4.63
C LEU A 18 3.85 -6.05 6.10
N ILE A 19 5.08 -5.74 6.53
CA ILE A 19 5.35 -5.23 7.88
C ILE A 19 4.54 -3.96 8.13
N TYR A 20 4.62 -3.00 7.20
CA TYR A 20 3.86 -1.75 7.31
C TYR A 20 2.35 -2.01 7.33
N GLY A 21 1.84 -2.91 6.47
CA GLY A 21 0.43 -3.32 6.46
C GLY A 21 -0.03 -3.90 7.81
N ILE A 22 0.80 -4.73 8.46
CA ILE A 22 0.52 -5.28 9.80
C ILE A 22 0.45 -4.16 10.84
N PHE A 23 1.40 -3.23 10.86
CA PHE A 23 1.37 -2.10 11.79
C PHE A 23 0.11 -1.25 11.57
N ALA A 24 -0.22 -0.95 10.32
CA ALA A 24 -1.40 -0.18 9.97
C ALA A 24 -2.71 -0.90 10.34
N TRP A 25 -2.77 -2.23 10.17
CA TRP A 25 -3.92 -3.04 10.58
C TRP A 25 -4.16 -3.01 12.09
N HIS A 26 -3.09 -2.89 12.88
CA HIS A 26 -3.15 -2.72 14.33
C HIS A 26 -3.29 -1.26 14.78
N TYR A 27 -3.59 -0.34 13.85
CA TYR A 27 -3.74 1.10 14.12
C TYR A 27 -2.48 1.74 14.76
N ARG A 28 -1.30 1.22 14.42
CA ARG A 28 -0.01 1.64 14.97
C ARG A 28 0.89 2.25 13.90
N GLY A 29 1.75 3.16 14.33
CA GLY A 29 2.77 3.79 13.48
C GLY A 29 2.21 4.95 12.64
N PRO A 30 3.10 5.70 11.95
CA PRO A 30 2.69 6.78 11.06
C PRO A 30 1.98 6.21 9.83
N ILE A 31 0.86 6.81 9.43
CA ILE A 31 0.22 6.48 8.16
C ILE A 31 1.01 7.19 7.06
N LEU A 32 1.84 6.44 6.33
CA LEU A 32 2.65 6.94 5.22
C LEU A 32 1.82 7.54 4.07
N MET A 33 0.55 7.13 3.97
CA MET A 33 -0.40 7.57 2.94
C MET A 33 -1.28 8.74 3.37
N ASN A 34 -1.14 9.23 4.61
CA ASN A 34 -2.03 10.25 5.14
C ASN A 34 -1.48 11.65 4.83
N LYS A 35 -2.39 12.60 4.59
CA LYS A 35 -2.10 14.05 4.52
C LYS A 35 -1.14 14.48 5.62
N TYR A 36 -1.19 13.85 6.79
CA TYR A 36 -0.29 14.05 7.94
C TYR A 36 1.20 14.25 7.65
N LEU A 37 1.79 13.53 6.68
CA LEU A 37 3.21 13.66 6.36
C LEU A 37 3.55 14.90 5.54
N LEU A 38 2.57 15.37 4.76
CA LEU A 38 2.67 16.54 3.89
C LEU A 38 1.94 17.76 4.47
N ALA A 39 1.22 17.55 5.58
CA ALA A 39 0.38 18.54 6.23
C ALA A 39 1.22 19.56 7.01
N SER A 40 0.78 20.82 6.98
CA SER A 40 1.34 21.87 7.83
C SER A 40 1.11 21.55 9.31
N ASP A 41 1.86 22.20 10.22
CA ASP A 41 1.69 21.97 11.66
C ASP A 41 0.28 22.34 12.18
N GLU A 42 -0.48 23.17 11.45
CA GLU A 42 -1.89 23.47 11.73
C GLU A 42 -2.82 22.33 11.29
N GLU A 43 -2.60 21.75 10.11
CA GLU A 43 -3.37 20.59 9.63
C GLU A 43 -3.10 19.35 10.48
N LYS A 44 -1.87 19.15 10.97
CA LYS A 44 -1.54 18.08 11.93
C LYS A 44 -2.32 18.20 13.24
N ARG A 45 -2.62 19.43 13.70
CA ARG A 45 -3.46 19.67 14.90
C ARG A 45 -4.94 19.42 14.61
N ALA A 46 -5.42 19.75 13.41
CA ALA A 46 -6.79 19.45 12.98
C ALA A 46 -7.02 17.94 12.84
N LEU A 47 -6.07 17.23 12.23
CA LEU A 47 -6.09 15.78 12.13
C LEU A 47 -5.93 15.08 13.50
N ALA A 48 -5.29 15.72 14.49
CA ALA A 48 -5.19 15.17 15.85
C ALA A 48 -6.54 15.18 16.57
N ARG A 49 -7.47 16.01 16.09
CA ARG A 49 -8.86 16.09 16.54
C ARG A 49 -9.83 15.26 15.70
N GLN A 50 -9.34 14.50 14.71
CA GLN A 50 -10.22 13.64 13.93
C GLN A 50 -10.92 12.60 14.83
N PRO A 51 -12.19 12.28 14.53
CA PRO A 51 -12.89 11.20 15.18
C PRO A 51 -12.07 9.91 15.08
N LYS A 52 -12.00 9.15 16.18
CA LYS A 52 -11.28 7.87 16.23
C LYS A 52 -11.71 6.91 15.13
N GLU A 53 -12.97 7.02 14.70
CA GLU A 53 -13.58 6.18 13.67
C GLU A 53 -13.05 6.47 12.27
N GLU A 54 -12.92 7.76 11.90
CA GLU A 54 -12.30 8.18 10.64
C GLU A 54 -10.82 7.79 10.59
N ARG A 55 -10.09 8.01 11.70
CA ARG A 55 -8.68 7.60 11.79
C ARG A 55 -8.50 6.09 11.58
N ASN A 56 -9.38 5.29 12.16
CA ASN A 56 -9.36 3.83 11.98
C ASN A 56 -9.75 3.40 10.56
N ALA A 57 -10.55 4.19 9.84
CA ALA A 57 -10.83 3.93 8.42
C ALA A 57 -9.57 4.15 7.57
N ASP A 58 -8.82 5.23 7.81
CA ASP A 58 -7.57 5.52 7.09
C ASP A 58 -6.49 4.46 7.32
N TYR A 59 -6.33 3.98 8.56
CA TYR A 59 -5.41 2.88 8.87
C TYR A 59 -5.80 1.58 8.15
N ARG A 60 -7.09 1.25 8.11
CA ARG A 60 -7.59 0.07 7.39
C ARG A 60 -7.40 0.21 5.89
N TYR A 61 -7.60 1.40 5.34
CA TYR A 61 -7.33 1.69 3.94
C TYR A 61 -5.83 1.52 3.62
N ALA A 62 -4.95 2.15 4.41
CA ALA A 62 -3.51 2.04 4.24
C ALA A 62 -3.05 0.58 4.35
N ALA A 63 -3.55 -0.18 5.32
CA ALA A 63 -3.23 -1.60 5.47
C ALA A 63 -3.64 -2.42 4.24
N LYS A 64 -4.86 -2.21 3.70
CA LYS A 64 -5.33 -2.90 2.49
C LYS A 64 -4.45 -2.62 1.28
N ILE A 65 -4.11 -1.35 1.05
CA ILE A 65 -3.22 -0.97 -0.06
C ILE A 65 -1.85 -1.61 0.10
N SER A 66 -1.28 -1.57 1.30
CA SER A 66 0.05 -2.13 1.55
C SER A 66 0.09 -3.65 1.42
N PHE A 67 -0.95 -4.36 1.86
CA PHE A 67 -1.05 -5.80 1.62
C PHE A 67 -1.22 -6.13 0.14
N ALA A 68 -1.99 -5.35 -0.61
CA ALA A 68 -2.13 -5.55 -2.05
C ALA A 68 -0.79 -5.32 -2.79
N ILE A 69 -0.04 -4.28 -2.41
CA ILE A 69 1.30 -4.01 -2.96
C ILE A 69 2.27 -5.14 -2.59
N ALA A 70 2.23 -5.63 -1.35
CA ALA A 70 3.05 -6.76 -0.92
C ALA A 70 2.77 -8.01 -1.76
N LEU A 71 1.49 -8.31 -2.00
CA LEU A 71 1.06 -9.44 -2.83
C LEU A 71 1.51 -9.28 -4.28
N MET A 72 1.40 -8.08 -4.84
CA MET A 72 1.85 -7.75 -6.20
C MET A 72 3.36 -8.03 -6.36
N TRP A 73 4.19 -7.59 -5.41
CA TRP A 73 5.63 -7.83 -5.42
C TRP A 73 5.99 -9.30 -5.23
N LEU A 74 5.25 -10.01 -4.38
CA LEU A 74 5.43 -11.45 -4.18
C LEU A 74 5.13 -12.23 -5.48
N MET A 75 4.03 -11.92 -6.16
CA MET A 75 3.66 -12.52 -7.44
C MET A 75 4.68 -12.19 -8.54
N ALA A 76 5.19 -10.95 -8.58
CA ALA A 76 6.24 -10.55 -9.52
C ALA A 76 7.53 -11.36 -9.30
N GLY A 77 8.00 -11.46 -8.05
CA GLY A 77 9.19 -12.22 -7.70
C GLY A 77 9.05 -13.71 -8.02
N LEU A 78 7.89 -14.31 -7.70
CA LEU A 78 7.61 -15.71 -8.05
C LEU A 78 7.53 -15.93 -9.56
N GLY A 79 6.95 -15.00 -10.32
CA GLY A 79 6.88 -15.09 -11.78
C GLY A 79 8.23 -15.03 -12.48
N ILE A 80 9.18 -14.29 -11.91
CA ILE A 80 10.56 -14.26 -12.42
C ILE A 80 11.25 -15.63 -12.25
N ILE A 81 10.92 -16.40 -11.20
CA ILE A 81 11.55 -17.69 -10.91
C ILE A 81 10.84 -18.87 -11.58
N THR A 82 9.50 -18.85 -11.64
CA THR A 82 8.70 -20.06 -11.93
C THR A 82 8.01 -20.09 -13.28
N ASP A 83 7.52 -18.94 -13.81
CA ASP A 83 7.05 -18.75 -15.20
C ASP A 83 6.40 -17.35 -15.42
N ILE A 84 6.22 -16.93 -16.67
CA ILE A 84 5.58 -15.66 -17.11
C ILE A 84 4.12 -15.54 -16.63
N LEU A 85 3.43 -16.66 -16.38
CA LEU A 85 2.02 -16.67 -15.98
C LEU A 85 1.76 -15.94 -14.65
N LEU A 86 2.64 -16.09 -13.66
CA LEU A 86 2.52 -15.35 -12.38
C LEU A 86 2.90 -13.88 -12.52
N MET A 87 3.74 -13.54 -13.50
CA MET A 87 4.06 -12.15 -13.82
C MET A 87 2.81 -11.41 -14.32
N TRP A 88 1.97 -12.05 -15.13
CA TRP A 88 0.68 -11.48 -15.54
C TRP A 88 -0.29 -11.26 -14.38
N LEU A 89 -0.30 -12.14 -13.37
CA LEU A 89 -1.08 -11.92 -12.15
C LEU A 89 -0.61 -10.68 -11.39
N SER A 90 0.71 -10.43 -11.34
CA SER A 90 1.25 -9.20 -10.75
C SER A 90 0.81 -7.96 -11.52
N VAL A 91 0.83 -8.00 -12.86
CA VAL A 91 0.34 -6.90 -13.71
C VAL A 91 -1.15 -6.63 -13.47
N ILE A 92 -1.98 -7.68 -13.40
CA ILE A 92 -3.42 -7.54 -13.09
C ILE A 92 -3.61 -6.92 -11.70
N ALA A 93 -2.86 -7.39 -10.70
CA ALA A 93 -2.90 -6.83 -9.34
C ALA A 93 -2.53 -5.33 -9.34
N ALA A 94 -1.52 -4.93 -10.11
CA ALA A 94 -1.14 -3.53 -10.28
C ALA A 94 -2.26 -2.69 -10.92
N ILE A 95 -2.90 -3.20 -11.97
CA ILE A 95 -4.03 -2.53 -12.65
C ILE A 95 -5.20 -2.35 -11.67
N VAL A 96 -5.54 -3.38 -10.90
CA VAL A 96 -6.61 -3.30 -9.89
C VAL A 96 -6.26 -2.27 -8.81
N LEU A 97 -5.01 -2.26 -8.33
CA LEU A 97 -4.51 -1.26 -7.36
C LEU A 97 -4.62 0.17 -7.88
N VAL A 98 -4.21 0.42 -9.12
CA VAL A 98 -4.28 1.74 -9.75
C VAL A 98 -5.73 2.18 -9.91
N ASN A 99 -6.61 1.31 -10.41
CA ASN A 99 -8.03 1.63 -10.54
C ASN A 99 -8.70 1.90 -9.19
N TYR A 100 -8.36 1.12 -8.17
CA TYR A 100 -8.87 1.33 -6.81
C TYR A 100 -8.40 2.67 -6.24
N ALA A 101 -7.12 3.00 -6.39
CA ALA A 101 -6.57 4.29 -5.94
C ALA A 101 -7.19 5.48 -6.69
N LEU A 102 -7.39 5.36 -8.01
CA LEU A 102 -8.06 6.39 -8.82
C LEU A 102 -9.53 6.55 -8.42
N ALA A 103 -10.26 5.46 -8.23
CA ALA A 103 -11.65 5.50 -7.80
C ALA A 103 -11.81 6.21 -6.44
N GLU A 104 -10.91 5.92 -5.49
CA GLU A 104 -10.91 6.60 -4.18
C GLU A 104 -10.56 8.08 -4.30
N LEU A 105 -9.58 8.44 -5.14
CA LEU A 105 -9.22 9.84 -5.43
C LEU A 105 -10.42 10.62 -5.98
N PHE A 106 -11.14 10.06 -6.95
CA PHE A 106 -12.33 10.70 -7.51
C PHE A 106 -13.51 10.76 -6.53
N ARG A 107 -13.63 9.79 -5.63
CA ARG A 107 -14.68 9.80 -4.59
C ARG A 107 -14.45 10.94 -3.59
N ASN A 108 -13.20 11.13 -3.15
CA ASN A 108 -12.84 12.17 -2.20
C ASN A 108 -12.79 13.59 -2.80
N ASN A 109 -12.59 13.74 -4.11
CA ASN A 109 -12.65 15.05 -4.79
C ASN A 109 -14.08 15.54 -5.09
N ARG A 110 -15.11 14.70 -4.90
CA ARG A 110 -16.52 15.08 -5.09
C ARG A 110 -17.20 15.61 -3.82
N SER A 111 -16.55 15.53 -2.66
CA SER A 111 -17.00 16.13 -1.39
C SER A 111 -16.37 17.49 -1.19
#